data_AF-A0A1I3YCI1-F1
#
_entry.id   AF-A0A1I3YCI1-F1
#
_cell.length_a   1.000
_cell.length_b   1.000
_cell.length_c   1.000
_cell.angle_alpha   90.00
_cell.angle_beta   90.00
_cell.angle_gamma   90.00
#
_symmetry.space_group_name_H-M   'P 1'
#
loop_
_entity.id
_entity.type
_entity.pdbx_description
1 polymer ?
#
loop_
_entity_poly.entity_id
_entity_poly.type
_entity_poly.pdbx_seq_one_letter_code
_entity_poly.pdbx_strand_id
1 'polypeptide(L)'
;MFRRLTTWRRAGTSVLATAAAAALIATGQPANAAPAEPDPRAPVNRAFERAADEFQVPRDLLVAVGYGETHLDGHGGEPSHAGGYGVMHLVSNPERRTLEKAAALTGEPAADLRKDTAANILGGAAVLRSYADELGLDAAERRDADAWYPVVARYGGADDERTARLYADTVYDFLEDGFSALTPAGERVTVRPRETEPERGRYAKVRPLGASSEAGTLSADYPPARWVAAHSSNYTSGRSSSITHVVVHVTQGSYAGSISWFQNPSSNVSAHYVIRSSDGEVTQMVRDRDTAWHARSGNPYSIGLEHEGYVDNPSWFTDAMYRSSAALTRHLCDRHGIPKDRSHIVGHVEVPGNDHTDPGPNWNWTYYMQLVRDGDATAPVQLNFTSYSTLRSGSTGAQVKAAQQLLNDRGFDAGAVDGVFGSGTESAVRAFQSSRSLTADGVVGARTWTALLSAGTKPVLRRGSSGADVERLQRSLTAALGRTVGIDGAFGPNTETAVRDYQSSRGLTVDGIVGSGTWGALQAGR
;
A
#
# COMPACT_ATOMS: atom_id res chain seq x y z
N MET A 1 59.30 -6.39 69.67
CA MET A 1 59.96 -6.89 68.44
C MET A 1 59.93 -5.77 67.42
N PHE A 2 60.99 -4.96 67.31
CA PHE A 2 62.02 -5.01 66.24
C PHE A 2 61.36 -5.02 64.84
N ARG A 3 61.57 -4.08 63.92
CA ARG A 3 62.79 -3.32 63.58
C ARG A 3 62.45 -2.05 62.76
N ARG A 4 63.30 -1.04 62.95
CA ARG A 4 63.49 0.19 62.14
C ARG A 4 63.99 -0.14 60.72
N LEU A 5 63.92 0.85 59.81
CA LEU A 5 65.03 1.43 59.00
C LEU A 5 64.45 2.42 57.96
N THR A 6 64.53 3.74 58.21
CA THR A 6 65.53 4.74 57.75
C THR A 6 65.18 5.47 56.45
N THR A 7 64.79 6.73 56.66
CA THR A 7 65.03 7.97 55.89
C THR A 7 66.20 7.95 54.92
N TRP A 8 66.10 8.61 53.76
CA TRP A 8 67.11 9.55 53.23
C TRP A 8 66.45 10.62 52.33
N ARG A 9 66.58 11.91 52.73
CA ARG A 9 66.47 13.08 51.84
C ARG A 9 67.84 13.33 51.21
N ARG A 10 67.92 13.66 49.92
CA ARG A 10 68.88 14.66 49.40
C ARG A 10 68.31 15.36 48.15
N ALA A 11 68.43 16.67 48.17
CA ALA A 11 68.25 17.57 47.03
C ALA A 11 69.44 17.46 46.07
N GLY A 12 69.18 17.68 44.78
CA GLY A 12 70.17 17.82 43.72
C GLY A 12 69.53 18.54 42.53
N THR A 13 70.12 19.67 42.17
CA THR A 13 69.71 20.71 41.21
C THR A 13 69.97 20.35 39.74
N SER A 14 69.18 21.00 38.86
CA SER A 14 69.42 21.27 37.41
C SER A 14 69.30 20.06 36.46
N VAL A 15 68.58 20.09 35.33
CA VAL A 15 68.67 21.02 34.18
C VAL A 15 67.36 20.94 33.36
N LEU A 16 66.99 22.07 32.76
CA LEU A 16 65.88 22.24 31.82
C LEU A 16 65.90 21.25 30.64
N ALA A 17 64.75 20.65 30.35
CA ALA A 17 64.36 20.25 29.00
C ALA A 17 62.85 20.49 28.83
N THR A 18 62.53 21.60 28.17
CA THR A 18 61.20 22.00 27.75
C THR A 18 60.61 21.01 26.75
N ALA A 19 59.48 20.39 27.10
CA ALA A 19 58.53 19.84 26.15
C ALA A 19 57.12 20.21 26.63
N ALA A 20 56.54 21.23 26.01
CA ALA A 20 55.18 21.68 26.27
C ALA A 20 54.19 20.65 25.70
N ALA A 21 53.54 19.88 26.58
CA ALA A 21 52.34 19.14 26.26
C ALA A 21 51.13 19.97 26.72
N ALA A 22 50.54 20.73 25.80
CA ALA A 22 49.25 21.37 26.03
C ALA A 22 48.15 20.29 26.00
N ALA A 23 47.67 19.89 27.18
CA ALA A 23 46.46 19.09 27.31
C ALA A 23 45.24 20.01 27.12
N LEU A 24 44.64 19.98 25.92
CA LEU A 24 43.30 20.51 25.69
C LEU A 24 42.29 19.53 26.30
N ILE A 25 41.79 19.84 27.50
CA ILE A 25 40.56 19.27 28.03
C ILE A 25 39.41 20.01 27.34
N ALA A 26 38.91 19.46 26.24
CA ALA A 26 37.69 19.94 25.61
C ALA A 26 36.49 19.49 26.45
N THR A 27 35.92 20.39 27.24
CA THR A 27 34.59 20.23 27.81
C THR A 27 33.57 20.38 26.68
N GLY A 28 33.22 19.28 26.02
CA GLY A 28 32.12 19.24 25.06
C GLY A 28 30.79 19.32 25.80
N GLN A 29 30.17 20.50 25.80
CA GLN A 29 28.72 20.57 26.03
C GLN A 29 28.02 19.89 24.84
N PRO A 30 26.91 19.16 25.04
CA PRO A 30 26.12 18.68 23.91
C PRO A 30 25.56 19.91 23.19
N ALA A 31 25.96 20.07 21.93
CA ALA A 31 25.33 21.04 21.05
C ALA A 31 23.86 20.63 20.90
N ASN A 32 22.94 21.42 21.46
CA ASN A 32 21.54 21.35 21.05
C ASN A 32 21.52 21.63 19.55
N ALA A 33 21.20 20.61 18.77
CA ALA A 33 20.89 20.79 17.36
C ALA A 33 19.72 21.78 17.28
N ALA A 34 19.91 22.85 16.51
CA ALA A 34 18.81 23.70 16.10
C ALA A 34 17.74 22.83 15.40
N PRO A 35 16.44 23.17 15.47
CA PRO A 35 15.41 22.46 14.70
C PRO A 35 15.86 22.42 13.24
N ALA A 36 15.85 21.23 12.64
CA ALA A 36 16.22 21.09 11.24
C ALA A 36 15.29 21.94 10.38
N GLU A 37 15.84 22.77 9.50
CA GLU A 37 15.02 23.49 8.52
C GLU A 37 14.34 22.49 7.55
N PRO A 38 13.11 22.76 7.07
CA PRO A 38 12.31 21.77 6.36
C PRO A 38 12.82 21.48 4.94
N ASP A 39 12.96 20.20 4.55
CA ASP A 39 13.37 19.77 3.20
C ASP A 39 12.36 20.19 2.11
N PRO A 40 12.75 21.01 1.11
CA PRO A 40 11.88 21.39 -0.01
C PRO A 40 11.41 20.23 -0.91
N ARG A 41 11.98 19.03 -0.76
CA ARG A 41 11.77 17.86 -1.64
C ARG A 41 10.64 16.91 -1.20
N ALA A 42 9.95 17.20 -0.11
CA ALA A 42 8.89 16.35 0.44
C ALA A 42 7.60 17.14 0.78
N PRO A 43 6.91 17.72 -0.21
CA PRO A 43 5.75 18.59 0.01
C PRO A 43 4.59 17.90 0.73
N VAL A 44 4.34 16.61 0.48
CA VAL A 44 3.21 15.88 1.10
C VAL A 44 3.49 15.54 2.57
N ASN A 45 4.69 15.06 2.92
CA ASN A 45 5.05 14.81 4.31
C ASN A 45 4.96 16.11 5.14
N ARG A 46 5.47 17.23 4.61
CA ARG A 46 5.36 18.54 5.29
C ARG A 46 3.91 19.00 5.42
N ALA A 47 3.07 18.74 4.43
CA ALA A 47 1.64 19.07 4.52
C ALA A 47 0.96 18.29 5.65
N PHE A 48 1.25 16.99 5.78
CA PHE A 48 0.75 16.17 6.89
C PHE A 48 1.28 16.63 8.25
N GLU A 49 2.58 16.92 8.36
CA GLU A 49 3.19 17.45 9.59
C GLU A 49 2.56 18.78 9.99
N ARG A 50 2.48 19.74 9.07
CA ARG A 50 1.87 21.05 9.33
C ARG A 50 0.42 20.92 9.76
N ALA A 51 -0.39 20.15 9.03
CA ALA A 51 -1.81 20.00 9.32
C ALA A 51 -2.04 19.27 10.66
N ALA A 52 -1.22 18.26 10.96
CA ALA A 52 -1.21 17.57 12.25
C ALA A 52 -0.89 18.52 13.41
N ASP A 53 0.15 19.33 13.27
CA ASP A 53 0.56 20.30 14.29
C ASP A 53 -0.49 21.40 14.51
N GLU A 54 -1.02 21.95 13.41
CA GLU A 54 -1.98 23.06 13.43
C GLU A 54 -3.32 22.63 14.07
N PHE A 55 -3.82 21.45 13.72
CA PHE A 55 -5.11 20.97 14.22
C PHE A 55 -4.99 19.99 15.40
N GLN A 56 -3.76 19.70 15.85
CA GLN A 56 -3.47 18.76 16.93
C GLN A 56 -4.07 17.37 16.67
N VAL A 57 -3.92 16.89 15.43
CA VAL A 57 -4.29 15.52 15.02
C VAL A 57 -3.01 14.69 14.99
N PRO A 58 -2.98 13.45 15.50
CA PRO A 58 -1.81 12.59 15.36
C PRO A 58 -1.43 12.40 13.88
N ARG A 59 -0.20 12.74 13.52
CA ARG A 59 0.26 12.80 12.12
C ARG A 59 0.06 11.47 11.38
N ASP A 60 0.43 10.35 12.01
CA ASP A 60 0.32 9.03 11.39
C ASP A 60 -1.13 8.58 11.21
N LEU A 61 -2.05 8.98 12.11
CA LEU A 61 -3.49 8.78 11.94
C LEU A 61 -4.02 9.56 10.74
N LEU A 62 -3.62 10.83 10.61
CA LEU A 62 -4.02 11.68 9.49
C LEU A 62 -3.55 11.10 8.14
N VAL A 63 -2.31 10.57 8.10
CA VAL A 63 -1.76 9.89 6.93
C VAL A 63 -2.51 8.59 6.65
N ALA A 64 -2.83 7.78 7.66
CA ALA A 64 -3.58 6.54 7.50
C ALA A 64 -5.00 6.79 6.95
N VAL A 65 -5.67 7.86 7.41
CA VAL A 65 -6.94 8.33 6.84
C VAL A 65 -6.77 8.69 5.35
N GLY A 66 -5.80 9.56 5.01
CA GLY A 66 -5.58 9.94 3.61
C GLY A 66 -5.17 8.77 2.70
N TYR A 67 -4.46 7.79 3.26
CA TYR A 67 -4.14 6.56 2.54
C TYR A 67 -5.38 5.69 2.33
N GLY A 68 -6.22 5.50 3.35
CA GLY A 68 -7.47 4.73 3.21
C GLY A 68 -8.51 5.40 2.31
N GLU A 69 -8.46 6.72 2.17
CA GLU A 69 -9.37 7.44 1.27
C GLU A 69 -8.93 7.38 -0.19
N THR A 70 -7.65 7.69 -0.47
CA THR A 70 -7.20 7.86 -1.87
C THR A 70 -5.79 7.36 -2.14
N HIS A 71 -5.21 6.50 -1.29
CA HIS A 71 -3.82 6.06 -1.41
C HIS A 71 -2.83 7.25 -1.53
N LEU A 72 -3.15 8.38 -0.88
CA LEU A 72 -2.39 9.63 -0.93
C LEU A 72 -2.36 10.29 -2.32
N ASP A 73 -3.35 10.00 -3.16
CA ASP A 73 -3.55 10.60 -4.48
C ASP A 73 -4.62 11.71 -4.41
N GLY A 74 -4.30 12.88 -4.94
CA GLY A 74 -5.25 13.99 -5.04
C GLY A 74 -6.17 13.91 -6.26
N HIS A 75 -5.96 12.94 -7.15
CA HIS A 75 -6.71 12.70 -8.37
C HIS A 75 -6.88 13.94 -9.26
N GLY A 76 -5.84 14.80 -9.31
CA GLY A 76 -5.88 16.06 -10.06
C GLY A 76 -6.97 17.06 -9.63
N GLY A 77 -7.62 16.81 -8.49
CA GLY A 77 -8.78 17.54 -8.00
C GLY A 77 -10.10 17.26 -8.71
N GLU A 78 -10.17 16.18 -9.49
CA GLU A 78 -11.44 15.67 -10.02
C GLU A 78 -12.21 14.93 -8.91
N PRO A 79 -13.56 14.97 -8.93
CA PRO A 79 -14.37 14.29 -7.93
C PRO A 79 -14.41 12.77 -8.12
N SER A 80 -14.46 12.05 -7.01
CA SER A 80 -15.01 10.68 -6.96
C SER A 80 -16.50 10.66 -7.30
N HIS A 81 -17.07 9.46 -7.52
CA HIS A 81 -18.53 9.31 -7.71
C HIS A 81 -19.36 9.83 -6.53
N ALA A 82 -18.81 9.81 -5.31
CA ALA A 82 -19.47 10.37 -4.14
C ALA A 82 -19.35 11.90 -4.02
N GLY A 83 -18.65 12.57 -4.95
CA GLY A 83 -18.36 14.00 -4.87
C GLY A 83 -17.26 14.35 -3.86
N GLY A 84 -16.40 13.38 -3.52
CA GLY A 84 -15.20 13.57 -2.68
C GLY A 84 -13.98 13.98 -3.49
N TYR A 85 -13.16 14.87 -2.93
CA TYR A 85 -12.01 15.50 -3.60
C TYR A 85 -10.72 15.40 -2.80
N GLY A 86 -9.59 15.27 -3.53
CA GLY A 86 -8.24 15.33 -2.99
C GLY A 86 -7.87 14.19 -2.04
N VAL A 87 -6.67 14.26 -1.45
CA VAL A 87 -6.06 13.20 -0.63
C VAL A 87 -6.93 12.75 0.56
N MET A 88 -7.70 13.67 1.14
CA MET A 88 -8.54 13.42 2.31
C MET A 88 -10.00 13.15 1.94
N HIS A 89 -10.34 13.07 0.66
CA HIS A 89 -11.71 12.84 0.15
C HIS A 89 -12.75 13.77 0.80
N LEU A 90 -12.52 15.08 0.66
CA LEU A 90 -13.46 16.07 1.16
C LEU A 90 -14.70 16.10 0.26
N VAL A 91 -15.86 15.74 0.81
CA VAL A 91 -17.11 15.50 0.09
C VAL A 91 -17.96 16.76 -0.02
N SER A 92 -18.49 17.00 -1.22
CA SER A 92 -19.50 18.01 -1.53
C SER A 92 -20.65 17.36 -2.28
N ASN A 93 -21.69 16.97 -1.55
CA ASN A 93 -22.95 16.46 -2.10
C ASN A 93 -24.13 16.83 -1.17
N PRO A 94 -25.40 16.51 -1.52
CA PRO A 94 -26.56 16.87 -0.70
C PRO A 94 -26.57 16.29 0.73
N GLU A 95 -25.86 15.20 0.98
CA GLU A 95 -25.88 14.45 2.24
C GLU A 95 -24.63 14.69 3.09
N ARG A 96 -23.46 14.85 2.46
CA ARG A 96 -22.17 15.16 3.10
C ARG A 96 -21.57 16.42 2.51
N ARG A 97 -21.18 17.34 3.41
CA ARG A 97 -20.59 18.64 3.09
C ARG A 97 -19.29 18.89 3.85
N THR A 98 -18.38 17.91 3.83
CA THR A 98 -17.08 18.01 4.50
C THR A 98 -16.12 18.96 3.77
N LEU A 99 -16.27 19.16 2.45
CA LEU A 99 -15.52 20.18 1.71
C LEU A 99 -15.89 21.59 2.16
N GLU A 100 -17.19 21.89 2.29
CA GLU A 100 -17.65 23.20 2.76
C GLU A 100 -17.29 23.42 4.23
N LYS A 101 -17.38 22.37 5.06
CA LYS A 101 -16.93 22.43 6.45
C LYS A 101 -15.43 22.72 6.54
N ALA A 102 -14.60 22.05 5.73
CA ALA A 102 -13.17 22.31 5.65
C ALA A 102 -12.89 23.77 5.26
N ALA A 103 -13.55 24.30 4.22
CA ALA A 103 -13.40 25.69 3.78
C ALA A 103 -13.73 26.68 4.90
N ALA A 104 -14.81 26.44 5.66
CA ALA A 104 -15.19 27.28 6.77
C ALA A 104 -14.20 27.24 7.94
N LEU A 105 -13.58 26.08 8.21
CA LEU A 105 -12.66 25.88 9.32
C LEU A 105 -11.25 26.39 9.04
N THR A 106 -10.77 26.25 7.80
CA THR A 106 -9.40 26.67 7.42
C THR A 106 -9.35 28.06 6.82
N GLY A 107 -10.47 28.57 6.29
CA GLY A 107 -10.50 29.79 5.48
C GLY A 107 -10.01 29.58 4.03
N GLU A 108 -9.63 28.36 3.66
CA GLU A 108 -9.17 28.04 2.30
C GLU A 108 -10.35 28.02 1.31
N PRO A 109 -10.18 28.57 0.09
CA PRO A 109 -11.20 28.45 -0.95
C PRO A 109 -11.49 27.00 -1.29
N ALA A 110 -12.77 26.68 -1.52
CA ALA A 110 -13.18 25.33 -1.92
C ALA A 110 -12.49 24.84 -3.21
N ALA A 111 -12.10 25.76 -4.10
CA ALA A 111 -11.35 25.41 -5.31
C ALA A 111 -9.94 24.88 -5.00
N ASP A 112 -9.27 25.45 -3.99
CA ASP A 112 -7.93 25.06 -3.58
C ASP A 112 -8.00 23.75 -2.78
N LEU A 113 -8.99 23.62 -1.90
CA LEU A 113 -9.27 22.35 -1.20
C LEU A 113 -9.56 21.18 -2.15
N ARG A 114 -10.04 21.43 -3.37
CA ARG A 114 -10.22 20.38 -4.38
C ARG A 114 -8.91 19.96 -5.02
N LYS A 115 -8.05 20.92 -5.39
CA LYS A 115 -6.92 20.71 -6.31
C LYS A 115 -5.55 20.69 -5.63
N ASP A 116 -5.35 21.49 -4.61
CA ASP A 116 -4.09 21.60 -3.91
C ASP A 116 -4.01 20.54 -2.80
N THR A 117 -3.01 19.67 -2.89
CA THR A 117 -2.82 18.58 -1.95
C THR A 117 -2.61 19.07 -0.52
N ALA A 118 -1.87 20.16 -0.32
CA ALA A 118 -1.57 20.65 1.03
C ALA A 118 -2.81 21.30 1.66
N ALA A 119 -3.56 22.10 0.90
CA ALA A 119 -4.84 22.66 1.34
C ALA A 119 -5.85 21.56 1.67
N ASN A 120 -5.94 20.52 0.83
CA ASN A 120 -6.84 19.41 1.08
C ASN A 120 -6.49 18.62 2.36
N ILE A 121 -5.20 18.34 2.60
CA ILE A 121 -4.72 17.71 3.84
C ILE A 121 -5.04 18.59 5.06
N LEU A 122 -4.81 19.91 4.95
CA LEU A 122 -5.17 20.88 5.97
C LEU A 122 -6.68 20.85 6.28
N GLY A 123 -7.51 20.83 5.25
CA GLY A 123 -8.96 20.74 5.36
C GLY A 123 -9.45 19.45 6.02
N GLY A 124 -8.87 18.30 5.66
CA GLY A 124 -9.17 17.02 6.29
C GLY A 124 -8.82 17.01 7.78
N ALA A 125 -7.64 17.53 8.15
CA ALA A 125 -7.22 17.66 9.54
C ALA A 125 -8.16 18.59 10.34
N ALA A 126 -8.60 19.70 9.73
CA ALA A 126 -9.55 20.62 10.34
C ALA A 126 -10.91 19.95 10.63
N VAL A 127 -11.43 19.17 9.67
CA VAL A 127 -12.69 18.42 9.84
C VAL A 127 -12.56 17.36 10.95
N LEU A 128 -11.49 16.57 10.94
CA LEU A 128 -11.19 15.59 12.00
C LEU A 128 -11.13 16.27 13.37
N ARG A 129 -10.40 17.38 13.48
CA ARG A 129 -10.30 18.14 14.72
C ARG A 129 -11.65 18.68 15.20
N SER A 130 -12.46 19.22 14.29
CA SER A 130 -13.82 19.65 14.65
C SER A 130 -14.67 18.51 15.19
N TYR A 131 -14.55 17.29 14.65
CA TYR A 131 -15.24 16.13 15.21
C TYR A 131 -14.70 15.68 16.56
N ALA A 132 -13.38 15.77 16.78
CA ALA A 132 -12.77 15.52 18.08
C ALA A 132 -13.27 16.50 19.16
N ASP A 133 -13.35 17.79 18.82
CA ASP A 133 -13.88 18.82 19.73
C ASP A 133 -15.36 18.60 20.03
N GLU A 134 -16.18 18.21 19.03
CA GLU A 134 -17.59 17.87 19.22
C GLU A 134 -17.80 16.63 20.10
N LEU A 135 -16.84 15.68 20.06
CA LEU A 135 -16.83 14.49 20.92
C LEU A 135 -16.21 14.74 22.29
N GLY A 136 -15.65 15.93 22.52
CA GLY A 136 -15.11 16.35 23.82
C GLY A 136 -13.70 15.87 24.12
N LEU A 137 -12.92 15.46 23.11
CA LEU A 137 -11.53 15.01 23.32
C LEU A 137 -10.67 16.15 23.90
N ASP A 138 -10.05 15.89 25.03
CA ASP A 138 -9.16 16.83 25.69
C ASP A 138 -7.76 16.89 25.03
N ALA A 139 -6.89 17.76 25.55
CA ALA A 139 -5.55 17.92 24.96
C ALA A 139 -4.65 16.68 25.08
N ALA A 140 -4.86 15.84 26.10
CA ALA A 140 -4.12 14.59 26.27
C ALA A 140 -4.66 13.51 25.33
N GLU A 141 -5.97 13.33 25.27
CA GLU A 141 -6.64 12.40 24.35
C GLU A 141 -6.32 12.74 22.88
N ARG A 142 -6.26 14.03 22.52
CA ARG A 142 -5.86 14.43 21.16
C ARG A 142 -4.44 14.01 20.76
N ARG A 143 -3.54 13.79 21.72
CA ARG A 143 -2.18 13.29 21.44
C ARG A 143 -2.12 11.77 21.31
N ASP A 144 -3.14 11.06 21.77
CA ASP A 144 -3.22 9.62 21.69
C ASP A 144 -4.05 9.21 20.48
N ALA A 145 -3.43 8.57 19.48
CA ALA A 145 -4.12 8.09 18.30
C ALA A 145 -5.26 7.12 18.63
N ASP A 146 -5.20 6.37 19.73
CA ASP A 146 -6.24 5.38 20.06
C ASP A 146 -7.57 6.03 20.47
N ALA A 147 -7.53 7.21 21.09
CA ALA A 147 -8.72 7.99 21.45
C ALA A 147 -9.51 8.52 20.23
N TRP A 148 -8.89 8.59 19.05
CA TRP A 148 -9.52 9.14 17.84
C TRP A 148 -10.46 8.16 17.13
N TYR A 149 -10.62 6.93 17.59
CA TYR A 149 -11.39 5.92 16.87
C TYR A 149 -12.82 6.39 16.54
N PRO A 150 -13.59 6.99 17.48
CA PRO A 150 -14.93 7.47 17.17
C PRO A 150 -14.95 8.66 16.19
N VAL A 151 -13.86 9.46 16.17
CA VAL A 151 -13.66 10.57 15.23
C VAL A 151 -13.47 10.03 13.82
N VAL A 152 -12.60 9.03 13.65
CA VAL A 152 -12.34 8.38 12.35
C VAL A 152 -13.59 7.67 11.84
N ALA A 153 -14.29 6.93 12.70
CA ALA A 153 -15.54 6.26 12.33
C ALA A 153 -16.60 7.26 11.81
N ARG A 154 -16.67 8.45 12.42
CA ARG A 154 -17.54 9.53 11.95
C ARG A 154 -17.04 10.16 10.65
N TYR A 155 -15.73 10.29 10.48
CA TYR A 155 -15.14 10.89 9.28
C TYR A 155 -15.48 10.12 8.00
N GLY A 156 -15.45 8.78 8.07
CA GLY A 156 -15.85 7.90 6.96
C GLY A 156 -17.27 8.16 6.44
N GLY A 157 -18.13 8.75 7.28
CA GLY A 157 -19.40 9.36 6.83
C GLY A 157 -20.49 8.36 6.46
N ALA A 158 -20.41 7.13 6.97
CA ALA A 158 -21.45 6.13 6.79
C ALA A 158 -22.65 6.37 7.71
N ASP A 159 -23.86 6.11 7.22
CA ASP A 159 -25.11 6.29 7.96
C ASP A 159 -25.33 5.23 9.05
N ASP A 160 -24.72 4.06 8.91
CA ASP A 160 -24.84 2.96 9.86
C ASP A 160 -23.54 2.70 10.65
N GLU A 161 -23.71 2.25 11.89
CA GLU A 161 -22.58 2.08 12.81
C GLU A 161 -21.63 0.93 12.39
N ARG A 162 -22.08 -0.06 11.60
CA ARG A 162 -21.22 -1.17 11.17
C ARG A 162 -20.28 -0.70 10.07
N THR A 163 -20.77 0.03 9.07
CA THR A 163 -19.92 0.58 8.00
C THR A 163 -18.98 1.65 8.56
N ALA A 164 -19.44 2.49 9.48
CA ALA A 164 -18.57 3.42 10.21
C ALA A 164 -17.46 2.70 10.99
N ARG A 165 -17.79 1.58 11.64
CA ARG A 165 -16.82 0.72 12.32
C ARG A 165 -15.83 0.10 11.33
N LEU A 166 -16.28 -0.41 10.18
CA LEU A 166 -15.40 -0.98 9.15
C LEU A 166 -14.37 0.03 8.63
N TYR A 167 -14.82 1.26 8.37
CA TYR A 167 -13.93 2.34 7.95
C TYR A 167 -12.85 2.59 8.99
N ALA A 168 -13.23 2.76 10.25
CA ALA A 168 -12.27 2.98 11.33
C ALA A 168 -11.36 1.76 11.55
N ASP A 169 -11.90 0.54 11.55
CA ASP A 169 -11.09 -0.69 11.65
C ASP A 169 -10.00 -0.71 10.55
N THR A 170 -10.36 -0.39 9.31
CA THR A 170 -9.39 -0.33 8.19
C THR A 170 -8.27 0.70 8.43
N VAL A 171 -8.60 1.89 8.94
CA VAL A 171 -7.60 2.93 9.25
C VAL A 171 -6.66 2.47 10.37
N TYR A 172 -7.19 1.78 11.37
CA TYR A 172 -6.38 1.28 12.48
C TYR A 172 -5.54 0.06 12.09
N ASP A 173 -6.00 -0.78 11.17
CA ASP A 173 -5.17 -1.84 10.58
C ASP A 173 -3.93 -1.21 9.89
N PHE A 174 -4.08 -0.08 9.18
CA PHE A 174 -2.93 0.64 8.61
C PHE A 174 -1.97 1.22 9.64
N LEU A 175 -2.47 1.63 10.81
CA LEU A 175 -1.62 2.08 11.93
C LEU A 175 -0.89 0.92 12.59
N GLU A 176 -1.58 -0.22 12.74
CA GLU A 176 -1.03 -1.41 13.36
C GLU A 176 0.09 -2.02 12.51
N ASP A 177 -0.21 -2.26 11.24
CA ASP A 177 0.73 -2.87 10.29
C ASP A 177 1.83 -1.88 9.88
N GLY A 178 1.52 -0.59 9.87
CA GLY A 178 2.34 0.44 9.24
C GLY A 178 2.48 0.25 7.72
N PHE A 179 2.92 1.30 7.03
CA PHE A 179 3.14 1.20 5.58
C PHE A 179 4.14 2.23 5.08
N SER A 180 4.68 1.98 3.89
CA SER A 180 5.44 2.96 3.12
C SER A 180 4.89 3.04 1.71
N ALA A 181 4.22 4.16 1.40
CA ALA A 181 3.57 4.41 0.12
C ALA A 181 4.33 5.49 -0.66
N LEU A 182 4.23 5.44 -1.99
CA LEU A 182 4.66 6.52 -2.86
C LEU A 182 3.44 7.32 -3.29
N THR A 183 3.52 8.65 -3.18
CA THR A 183 2.54 9.54 -3.82
C THR A 183 2.68 9.43 -5.35
N PRO A 184 1.69 9.93 -6.13
CA PRO A 184 1.82 9.97 -7.60
C PRO A 184 3.07 10.71 -8.09
N ALA A 185 3.55 11.69 -7.31
CA ALA A 185 4.78 12.44 -7.60
C ALA A 185 6.07 11.69 -7.19
N GLY A 186 5.96 10.46 -6.67
CA GLY A 186 7.09 9.63 -6.25
C GLY A 186 7.66 9.97 -4.86
N GLU A 187 6.98 10.83 -4.10
CA GLU A 187 7.36 11.13 -2.72
C GLU A 187 7.01 9.95 -1.81
N ARG A 188 7.94 9.53 -0.95
CA ARG A 188 7.68 8.45 0.01
C ARG A 188 7.04 9.00 1.27
N VAL A 189 5.86 8.49 1.62
CA VAL A 189 5.18 8.75 2.90
C VAL A 189 5.16 7.44 3.68
N THR A 190 5.51 7.51 4.97
CA THR A 190 5.61 6.32 5.83
C THR A 190 4.82 6.52 7.10
N VAL A 191 4.07 5.50 7.49
CA VAL A 191 3.48 5.30 8.82
C VAL A 191 4.23 4.16 9.47
N ARG A 192 4.75 4.37 10.68
CA ARG A 192 5.48 3.30 11.37
C ARG A 192 4.46 2.34 12.01
N PRO A 193 4.69 1.02 11.94
CA PRO A 193 3.87 0.06 12.67
C PRO A 193 3.87 0.41 14.15
N ARG A 194 2.71 0.38 14.78
CA ARG A 194 2.56 0.57 16.24
C ARG A 194 1.54 -0.42 16.79
N GLU A 195 1.69 -0.81 18.04
CA GLU A 195 0.57 -1.46 18.72
C GLU A 195 -0.58 -0.45 18.85
N THR A 196 -1.81 -0.91 18.62
CA THR A 196 -3.01 -0.07 18.76
C THR A 196 -3.97 -0.71 19.77
N GLU A 197 -4.54 0.11 20.64
CA GLU A 197 -5.64 -0.28 21.52
C GLU A 197 -6.82 0.67 21.29
N PRO A 198 -7.51 0.60 20.13
CA PRO A 198 -8.40 1.67 19.71
C PRO A 198 -9.55 1.86 20.72
N GLU A 199 -9.81 3.10 21.12
CA GLU A 199 -10.88 3.43 22.07
C GLU A 199 -12.24 3.46 21.35
N ARG A 200 -12.78 2.27 21.09
CA ARG A 200 -13.95 2.11 20.20
C ARG A 200 -15.22 2.80 20.70
N GLY A 201 -15.29 3.20 21.96
CA GLY A 201 -16.46 3.85 22.54
C GLY A 201 -17.76 3.07 22.25
N ARG A 202 -18.76 3.74 21.67
CA ARG A 202 -20.02 3.10 21.28
C ARG A 202 -19.85 1.94 20.28
N TYR A 203 -18.83 1.99 19.44
CA TYR A 203 -18.56 0.98 18.41
C TYR A 203 -17.99 -0.32 19.00
N ALA A 204 -17.56 -0.33 20.27
CA ALA A 204 -17.12 -1.56 20.95
C ALA A 204 -18.21 -2.64 20.96
N LYS A 205 -19.49 -2.21 21.04
CA LYS A 205 -20.66 -3.09 21.04
C LYS A 205 -21.17 -3.41 19.65
N VAL A 206 -20.74 -2.66 18.64
CA VAL A 206 -21.11 -2.89 17.24
C VAL A 206 -20.28 -4.05 16.75
N ARG A 207 -20.89 -5.15 16.33
CA ARG A 207 -20.12 -6.31 15.86
C ARG A 207 -19.24 -5.93 14.65
N PRO A 208 -17.93 -6.29 14.62
CA PRO A 208 -17.08 -6.06 13.46
C PRO A 208 -17.66 -6.74 12.24
N LEU A 209 -17.63 -6.07 11.09
CA LEU A 209 -17.81 -6.74 9.80
C LEU A 209 -16.64 -7.72 9.65
N GLY A 210 -16.89 -9.03 9.74
CA GLY A 210 -15.87 -10.09 9.65
C GLY A 210 -15.61 -10.90 10.93
N ALA A 211 -15.96 -10.41 12.12
CA ALA A 211 -15.85 -11.23 13.35
C ALA A 211 -17.14 -12.03 13.58
N SER A 212 -17.28 -13.17 12.92
CA SER A 212 -17.38 -14.46 13.61
C SER A 212 -17.77 -15.59 12.66
N SER A 213 -17.33 -16.77 13.06
CA SER A 213 -17.65 -18.13 12.64
C SER A 213 -19.14 -18.52 12.78
N GLU A 214 -20.10 -17.64 12.48
CA GLU A 214 -21.52 -18.00 12.42
C GLU A 214 -22.16 -17.64 11.07
N ALA A 215 -23.01 -18.56 10.60
CA ALA A 215 -23.61 -18.71 9.27
C ALA A 215 -24.51 -17.55 8.76
N GLY A 216 -24.44 -16.35 9.34
CA GLY A 216 -25.31 -15.21 9.02
C GLY A 216 -24.63 -13.94 8.46
N THR A 217 -23.29 -13.88 8.43
CA THR A 217 -22.52 -12.69 8.00
C THR A 217 -21.65 -12.90 6.75
N LEU A 218 -21.53 -14.15 6.31
CA LEU A 218 -20.90 -14.51 5.04
C LEU A 218 -21.95 -14.48 3.94
N SER A 219 -21.53 -14.13 2.73
CA SER A 219 -22.38 -14.20 1.55
C SER A 219 -22.84 -15.63 1.34
N ALA A 220 -24.16 -15.83 1.13
CA ALA A 220 -24.72 -17.12 0.78
C ALA A 220 -24.39 -17.52 -0.68
N ASP A 221 -24.07 -16.53 -1.52
CA ASP A 221 -23.77 -16.74 -2.92
C ASP A 221 -22.28 -17.01 -3.15
N TYR A 222 -21.40 -16.37 -2.38
CA TYR A 222 -19.95 -16.57 -2.39
C TYR A 222 -19.39 -16.53 -0.96
N PRO A 223 -19.24 -17.69 -0.28
CA PRO A 223 -18.90 -17.75 1.16
C PRO A 223 -17.68 -16.95 1.63
N PRO A 224 -16.60 -16.76 0.84
CA PRO A 224 -15.49 -15.90 1.25
C PRO A 224 -15.84 -14.41 1.35
N ALA A 225 -16.90 -13.94 0.69
CA ALA A 225 -17.32 -12.54 0.78
C ALA A 225 -18.10 -12.26 2.07
N ARG A 226 -17.92 -11.03 2.58
CA ARG A 226 -18.77 -10.44 3.61
C ARG A 226 -20.12 -10.06 3.02
N TRP A 227 -21.16 -9.94 3.85
CA TRP A 227 -22.47 -9.44 3.44
C TRP A 227 -22.77 -8.07 4.05
N VAL A 228 -22.95 -7.05 3.20
CA VAL A 228 -23.39 -5.70 3.57
C VAL A 228 -24.42 -5.23 2.56
N ALA A 229 -25.72 -5.29 2.89
CA ALA A 229 -26.76 -5.00 1.92
C ALA A 229 -26.71 -3.56 1.41
N ALA A 230 -26.77 -3.39 0.08
CA ALA A 230 -27.12 -2.11 -0.54
C ALA A 230 -28.54 -1.69 -0.13
N HIS A 231 -28.85 -0.40 -0.22
CA HIS A 231 -30.19 0.09 0.06
C HIS A 231 -31.20 -0.52 -0.92
N SER A 232 -32.39 -0.89 -0.44
CA SER A 232 -33.41 -1.57 -1.26
C SER A 232 -33.99 -0.71 -2.39
N SER A 233 -33.71 0.60 -2.41
CA SER A 233 -34.08 1.49 -3.51
C SER A 233 -33.07 1.52 -4.66
N ASN A 234 -31.90 0.88 -4.50
CA ASN A 234 -30.80 0.95 -5.47
C ASN A 234 -30.66 -0.31 -6.33
N TYR A 235 -31.56 -1.28 -6.20
CA TYR A 235 -31.59 -2.51 -7.00
C TYR A 235 -33.02 -3.00 -7.18
N THR A 236 -33.24 -3.89 -8.15
CA THR A 236 -34.53 -4.53 -8.37
C THR A 236 -34.51 -5.94 -7.77
N SER A 237 -35.50 -6.29 -6.96
CA SER A 237 -35.60 -7.67 -6.47
C SER A 237 -35.99 -8.63 -7.59
N GLY A 238 -35.31 -9.78 -7.66
CA GLY A 238 -35.42 -10.73 -8.75
C GLY A 238 -34.62 -10.34 -10.00
N ARG A 239 -34.68 -11.20 -11.02
CA ARG A 239 -34.09 -10.96 -12.34
C ARG A 239 -35.10 -11.25 -13.44
N SER A 240 -35.00 -10.51 -14.53
CA SER A 240 -35.75 -10.77 -15.76
C SER A 240 -34.99 -11.61 -16.77
N SER A 241 -33.70 -11.88 -16.54
CA SER A 241 -32.82 -12.65 -17.43
C SER A 241 -31.90 -13.57 -16.64
N SER A 242 -31.41 -14.63 -17.29
CA SER A 242 -30.34 -15.48 -16.75
C SER A 242 -29.03 -14.70 -16.64
N ILE A 243 -28.22 -15.03 -15.64
CA ILE A 243 -26.86 -14.50 -15.51
C ILE A 243 -25.99 -15.15 -16.57
N THR A 244 -25.45 -14.35 -17.48
CA THR A 244 -24.56 -14.80 -18.55
C THR A 244 -23.25 -14.03 -18.59
N HIS A 245 -23.11 -12.95 -17.80
CA HIS A 245 -21.92 -12.09 -17.83
C HIS A 245 -21.45 -11.68 -16.44
N VAL A 246 -20.16 -11.36 -16.36
CA VAL A 246 -19.55 -10.64 -15.24
C VAL A 246 -19.04 -9.31 -15.78
N VAL A 247 -19.39 -8.20 -15.13
CA VAL A 247 -18.91 -6.86 -15.51
C VAL A 247 -17.95 -6.36 -14.45
N VAL A 248 -16.72 -6.06 -14.86
CA VAL A 248 -15.66 -5.47 -14.04
C VAL A 248 -15.78 -3.95 -14.10
N HIS A 249 -15.85 -3.33 -12.92
CA HIS A 249 -15.91 -1.88 -12.71
C HIS A 249 -14.73 -1.41 -11.87
N VAL A 250 -14.44 -0.11 -11.93
CA VAL A 250 -13.57 0.60 -11.00
C VAL A 250 -14.35 1.74 -10.36
N THR A 251 -14.31 1.82 -9.04
CA THR A 251 -15.23 2.64 -8.24
C THR A 251 -14.99 4.15 -8.33
N GLN A 252 -13.83 4.60 -8.79
CA GLN A 252 -13.38 5.99 -8.68
C GLN A 252 -13.46 6.51 -7.23
N GLY A 253 -13.07 5.68 -6.27
CA GLY A 253 -13.15 5.98 -4.83
C GLY A 253 -12.75 4.81 -3.92
N SER A 254 -12.85 5.03 -2.61
CA SER A 254 -12.46 4.05 -1.57
C SER A 254 -13.48 2.92 -1.39
N TYR A 255 -13.03 1.79 -0.84
CA TYR A 255 -13.82 0.60 -0.56
C TYR A 255 -15.00 0.90 0.36
N ALA A 256 -14.73 1.53 1.50
CA ALA A 256 -15.76 1.93 2.45
C ALA A 256 -16.68 3.02 1.89
N GLY A 257 -16.12 3.94 1.09
CA GLY A 257 -16.89 4.97 0.39
C GLY A 257 -17.90 4.36 -0.60
N SER A 258 -17.50 3.37 -1.39
CA SER A 258 -18.39 2.65 -2.32
C SER A 258 -19.49 1.89 -1.60
N ILE A 259 -19.16 1.20 -0.49
CA ILE A 259 -20.17 0.54 0.35
C ILE A 259 -21.18 1.55 0.88
N SER A 260 -20.71 2.65 1.46
CA SER A 260 -21.59 3.71 1.96
C SER A 260 -22.46 4.31 0.85
N TRP A 261 -21.91 4.50 -0.36
CA TRP A 261 -22.64 5.05 -1.50
C TRP A 261 -23.77 4.12 -1.97
N PHE A 262 -23.56 2.81 -1.96
CA PHE A 262 -24.61 1.85 -2.31
C PHE A 262 -25.67 1.68 -1.21
N GLN A 263 -25.36 2.09 0.03
CA GLN A 263 -26.33 2.17 1.14
C GLN A 263 -27.12 3.49 1.16
N ASN A 264 -26.69 4.51 0.41
CA ASN A 264 -27.42 5.75 0.27
C ASN A 264 -28.68 5.55 -0.62
N PRO A 265 -29.91 5.76 -0.12
CA PRO A 265 -31.14 5.61 -0.91
C PRO A 265 -31.24 6.51 -2.15
N SER A 266 -30.51 7.62 -2.18
CA SER A 266 -30.49 8.62 -3.25
C SER A 266 -29.47 8.31 -4.35
N SER A 267 -28.59 7.32 -4.17
CA SER A 267 -27.50 7.08 -5.13
C SER A 267 -28.00 6.53 -6.46
N ASN A 268 -29.14 5.81 -6.46
CA ASN A 268 -29.74 5.19 -7.64
C ASN A 268 -28.78 4.25 -8.40
N VAL A 269 -27.78 3.70 -7.71
CA VAL A 269 -26.79 2.76 -8.26
C VAL A 269 -26.39 1.73 -7.20
N SER A 270 -26.02 0.53 -7.65
CA SER A 270 -25.49 -0.53 -6.79
C SER A 270 -24.69 -1.53 -7.60
N ALA A 271 -23.79 -2.27 -6.94
CA ALA A 271 -23.13 -3.45 -7.50
C ALA A 271 -23.38 -4.69 -6.66
N HIS A 272 -23.08 -5.87 -7.21
CA HIS A 272 -23.24 -7.12 -6.47
C HIS A 272 -22.08 -7.31 -5.49
N TYR A 273 -20.87 -6.96 -5.89
CA TYR A 273 -19.66 -7.12 -5.07
C TYR A 273 -18.76 -5.89 -5.14
N VAL A 274 -18.09 -5.57 -4.03
CA VAL A 274 -17.03 -4.56 -3.93
C VAL A 274 -15.74 -5.26 -3.45
N ILE A 275 -14.60 -4.94 -4.06
CA ILE A 275 -13.30 -5.55 -3.80
C ILE A 275 -12.30 -4.48 -3.34
N ARG A 276 -11.69 -4.67 -2.17
CA ARG A 276 -10.69 -3.76 -1.59
C ARG A 276 -9.34 -3.94 -2.27
N SER A 277 -8.65 -2.83 -2.52
CA SER A 277 -7.34 -2.76 -3.16
C SER A 277 -6.23 -3.30 -2.27
N SER A 278 -6.20 -2.92 -0.99
CA SER A 278 -5.06 -3.23 -0.11
C SER A 278 -4.82 -4.72 0.11
N ASP A 279 -5.89 -5.50 0.28
CA ASP A 279 -5.81 -6.91 0.70
C ASP A 279 -6.76 -7.86 -0.05
N GLY A 280 -7.55 -7.34 -0.99
CA GLY A 280 -8.50 -8.13 -1.77
C GLY A 280 -9.76 -8.53 -0.99
N GLU A 281 -10.11 -7.87 0.12
CA GLU A 281 -11.36 -8.15 0.82
C GLU A 281 -12.58 -7.98 -0.10
N VAL A 282 -13.48 -8.96 -0.12
CA VAL A 282 -14.69 -8.95 -0.94
C VAL A 282 -15.94 -8.74 -0.07
N THR A 283 -16.77 -7.78 -0.41
CA THR A 283 -18.09 -7.57 0.20
C THR A 283 -19.17 -7.71 -0.85
N GLN A 284 -20.14 -8.61 -0.64
CA GLN A 284 -21.36 -8.72 -1.42
C GLN A 284 -22.41 -7.74 -0.89
N MET A 285 -23.03 -6.98 -1.80
CA MET A 285 -24.03 -5.96 -1.47
C MET A 285 -25.42 -6.20 -2.06
N VAL A 286 -25.50 -6.85 -3.22
CA VAL A 286 -26.76 -7.30 -3.81
C VAL A 286 -26.64 -8.81 -4.04
N ARG A 287 -27.70 -9.57 -3.71
CA ARG A 287 -27.70 -11.03 -3.93
C ARG A 287 -27.65 -11.33 -5.42
N ASP A 288 -27.04 -12.44 -5.81
CA ASP A 288 -26.95 -12.85 -7.22
C ASP A 288 -28.35 -13.00 -7.85
N ARG A 289 -29.36 -13.35 -7.05
CA ARG A 289 -30.77 -13.52 -7.48
C ARG A 289 -31.52 -12.21 -7.74
N ASP A 290 -30.96 -11.08 -7.31
CA ASP A 290 -31.54 -9.75 -7.47
C ASP A 290 -30.73 -8.99 -8.55
N THR A 291 -31.27 -7.91 -9.10
CA THR A 291 -30.65 -7.14 -10.19
C THR A 291 -30.07 -5.83 -9.66
N ALA A 292 -28.75 -5.80 -9.45
CA ALA A 292 -28.05 -4.55 -9.11
C ALA A 292 -28.06 -3.55 -10.29
N TRP A 293 -27.92 -2.26 -9.99
CA TRP A 293 -27.96 -1.18 -10.97
C TRP A 293 -26.54 -0.63 -11.23
N HIS A 294 -25.77 -1.31 -12.10
CA HIS A 294 -24.35 -1.01 -12.31
C HIS A 294 -23.94 -0.79 -13.78
N ALA A 295 -24.67 -1.36 -14.75
CA ALA A 295 -24.26 -1.39 -16.16
C ALA A 295 -25.42 -1.15 -17.15
N ARG A 296 -26.42 -0.35 -16.77
CA ARG A 296 -27.57 0.03 -17.63
C ARG A 296 -28.23 -1.20 -18.28
N SER A 297 -28.10 -1.36 -19.60
CA SER A 297 -28.61 -2.48 -20.40
C SER A 297 -28.06 -3.83 -19.95
N GLY A 298 -26.86 -3.84 -19.33
CA GLY A 298 -26.19 -5.01 -18.78
C GLY A 298 -26.78 -5.53 -17.48
N ASN A 299 -27.55 -4.71 -16.74
CA ASN A 299 -28.08 -5.07 -15.42
C ASN A 299 -28.80 -6.44 -15.41
N PRO A 300 -29.76 -6.72 -16.32
CA PRO A 300 -30.58 -7.92 -16.21
C PRO A 300 -29.79 -9.24 -16.28
N TYR A 301 -28.70 -9.27 -17.05
CA TYR A 301 -27.98 -10.50 -17.41
C TYR A 301 -26.57 -10.61 -16.82
N SER A 302 -26.15 -9.68 -15.97
CA SER A 302 -24.79 -9.67 -15.44
C SER A 302 -24.66 -9.51 -13.93
N ILE A 303 -23.49 -9.90 -13.41
CA ILE A 303 -23.05 -9.62 -12.04
C ILE A 303 -21.95 -8.54 -12.12
N GLY A 304 -22.19 -7.40 -11.48
CA GLY A 304 -21.25 -6.28 -11.38
C GLY A 304 -20.29 -6.38 -10.20
N LEU A 305 -18.99 -6.24 -10.47
CA LEU A 305 -17.87 -6.28 -9.51
C LEU A 305 -17.16 -4.92 -9.51
N GLU A 306 -17.24 -4.21 -8.39
CA GLU A 306 -16.63 -2.89 -8.18
C GLU A 306 -15.26 -3.03 -7.53
N HIS A 307 -14.23 -2.51 -8.17
CA HIS A 307 -12.86 -2.54 -7.65
C HIS A 307 -12.47 -1.17 -7.13
N GLU A 308 -12.10 -1.11 -5.84
CA GLU A 308 -11.60 0.11 -5.22
C GLU A 308 -10.45 0.74 -6.02
N GLY A 309 -10.56 2.04 -6.29
CA GLY A 309 -9.47 2.85 -6.81
C GLY A 309 -9.86 3.73 -7.99
N TYR A 310 -8.85 4.15 -8.76
CA TYR A 310 -8.99 5.12 -9.84
C TYR A 310 -8.37 4.58 -11.14
N VAL A 311 -9.09 4.70 -12.26
CA VAL A 311 -8.73 4.06 -13.55
C VAL A 311 -7.40 4.53 -14.14
N ASP A 312 -6.95 5.72 -13.79
CA ASP A 312 -5.73 6.37 -14.28
C ASP A 312 -4.50 6.02 -13.43
N ASN A 313 -4.68 5.40 -12.26
CA ASN A 313 -3.60 5.08 -11.34
C ASN A 313 -3.44 3.54 -11.16
N PRO A 314 -2.44 2.91 -11.80
CA PRO A 314 -2.26 1.46 -11.76
C PRO A 314 -1.86 0.91 -10.38
N SER A 315 -1.47 1.76 -9.41
CA SER A 315 -1.10 1.30 -8.06
C SER A 315 -2.27 0.73 -7.26
N TRP A 316 -3.51 1.06 -7.64
CA TRP A 316 -4.73 0.52 -7.06
C TRP A 316 -5.03 -0.91 -7.49
N PHE A 317 -4.52 -1.36 -8.63
CA PHE A 317 -4.76 -2.71 -9.13
C PHE A 317 -3.73 -3.68 -8.57
N THR A 318 -3.84 -3.94 -7.27
CA THR A 318 -2.93 -4.81 -6.55
C THR A 318 -3.13 -6.27 -6.93
N ASP A 319 -2.11 -7.08 -6.69
CA ASP A 319 -2.19 -8.52 -6.85
C ASP A 319 -3.28 -9.16 -5.97
N ALA A 320 -3.45 -8.66 -4.74
CA ALA A 320 -4.47 -9.13 -3.81
C ALA A 320 -5.89 -8.90 -4.37
N MET A 321 -6.15 -7.70 -4.90
CA MET A 321 -7.40 -7.38 -5.58
C MET A 321 -7.65 -8.29 -6.79
N TYR A 322 -6.66 -8.43 -7.68
CA TYR A 322 -6.80 -9.28 -8.88
C TYR A 322 -7.11 -10.73 -8.52
N ARG A 323 -6.43 -11.30 -7.51
CA ARG A 323 -6.62 -12.69 -7.09
C ARG A 323 -8.00 -12.90 -6.49
N SER A 324 -8.43 -12.04 -5.56
CA SER A 324 -9.75 -12.14 -4.94
C SER A 324 -10.87 -11.96 -5.96
N SER A 325 -10.75 -10.96 -6.84
CA SER A 325 -11.71 -10.75 -7.92
C SER A 325 -11.75 -11.92 -8.90
N ALA A 326 -10.60 -12.48 -9.30
CA ALA A 326 -10.56 -13.61 -10.21
C ALA A 326 -11.11 -14.90 -9.57
N ALA A 327 -10.89 -15.11 -8.27
CA ALA A 327 -11.49 -16.21 -7.52
C ALA A 327 -13.01 -16.09 -7.44
N LEU A 328 -13.53 -14.89 -7.16
CA LEU A 328 -14.96 -14.59 -7.21
C LEU A 328 -15.53 -14.82 -8.63
N THR A 329 -14.91 -14.26 -9.66
CA THR A 329 -15.36 -14.41 -11.05
C THR A 329 -15.38 -15.86 -11.48
N ARG A 330 -14.35 -16.65 -11.14
CA ARG A 330 -14.34 -18.09 -11.41
C ARG A 330 -15.51 -18.81 -10.75
N HIS A 331 -15.77 -18.51 -9.48
CA HIS A 331 -16.91 -19.06 -8.74
C HIS A 331 -18.24 -18.70 -9.40
N LEU A 332 -18.43 -17.44 -9.80
CA LEU A 332 -19.61 -16.99 -10.52
C LEU A 332 -19.77 -17.69 -11.86
N CYS A 333 -18.68 -17.87 -12.60
CA CYS A 333 -18.68 -18.62 -13.86
C CYS A 333 -19.10 -20.07 -13.65
N ASP A 334 -18.54 -20.75 -12.66
CA ASP A 334 -18.85 -22.15 -12.36
C ASP A 334 -20.29 -22.32 -11.86
N ARG A 335 -20.78 -21.38 -11.04
CA ARG A 335 -22.14 -21.39 -10.49
C ARG A 335 -23.22 -21.14 -11.53
N HIS A 336 -22.99 -20.18 -12.43
CA HIS A 336 -24.00 -19.71 -13.40
C HIS A 336 -23.79 -20.24 -14.82
N GLY A 337 -22.74 -21.04 -15.06
CA GLY A 337 -22.43 -21.60 -16.37
C GLY A 337 -21.89 -20.58 -17.37
N ILE A 338 -21.23 -19.52 -16.88
CA ILE A 338 -20.66 -18.46 -17.72
C ILE A 338 -19.32 -18.93 -18.30
N PRO A 339 -19.11 -18.88 -19.63
CA PRO A 339 -17.81 -19.15 -20.22
C PRO A 339 -16.72 -18.20 -19.68
N LYS A 340 -15.55 -18.74 -19.32
CA LYS A 340 -14.41 -17.99 -18.77
C LYS A 340 -13.59 -17.30 -19.87
N ASP A 341 -14.26 -16.46 -20.67
CA ASP A 341 -13.69 -15.74 -21.80
C ASP A 341 -14.05 -14.25 -21.78
N ARG A 342 -13.44 -13.47 -22.69
CA ARG A 342 -13.62 -12.01 -22.79
C ARG A 342 -14.93 -11.58 -23.46
N SER A 343 -15.71 -12.51 -24.00
CA SER A 343 -17.05 -12.20 -24.49
C SER A 343 -18.09 -12.19 -23.38
N HIS A 344 -17.82 -12.87 -22.25
CA HIS A 344 -18.74 -12.96 -21.12
C HIS A 344 -18.22 -12.28 -19.84
N ILE A 345 -16.90 -12.17 -19.68
CA ILE A 345 -16.26 -11.37 -18.64
C ILE A 345 -15.78 -10.10 -19.31
N VAL A 346 -16.45 -8.98 -19.04
CA VAL A 346 -16.30 -7.71 -19.75
C VAL A 346 -16.03 -6.57 -18.77
N GLY A 347 -15.42 -5.50 -19.24
CA GLY A 347 -15.39 -4.22 -18.54
C GLY A 347 -16.68 -3.44 -18.77
N HIS A 348 -16.98 -2.48 -17.91
CA HIS A 348 -18.16 -1.62 -18.09
C HIS A 348 -18.17 -0.92 -19.45
N VAL A 349 -17.00 -0.43 -19.90
CA VAL A 349 -16.79 0.21 -21.21
C VAL A 349 -17.21 -0.67 -22.40
N GLU A 350 -17.25 -1.99 -22.23
CA GLU A 350 -17.62 -2.95 -23.30
C GLU A 350 -19.12 -3.29 -23.30
N VAL A 351 -19.89 -2.82 -22.31
CA VAL A 351 -21.34 -3.09 -22.22
C VAL A 351 -22.10 -2.19 -23.22
N PRO A 352 -22.98 -2.72 -24.09
CA PRO A 352 -23.65 -1.91 -25.10
C PRO A 352 -24.47 -0.74 -24.52
N GLY A 353 -24.24 0.47 -25.01
CA GLY A 353 -24.98 1.68 -24.60
C GLY A 353 -24.54 2.28 -23.27
N ASN A 354 -23.35 1.92 -22.78
CA ASN A 354 -22.70 2.61 -21.67
C ASN A 354 -21.98 3.90 -22.13
N ASP A 355 -21.79 4.82 -21.20
CA ASP A 355 -21.07 6.10 -21.33
C ASP A 355 -19.83 6.16 -20.43
N HIS A 356 -19.41 5.02 -19.88
CA HIS A 356 -18.35 4.85 -18.91
C HIS A 356 -17.06 4.31 -19.57
N THR A 357 -15.93 4.49 -18.91
CA THR A 357 -14.60 4.11 -19.44
C THR A 357 -13.88 3.07 -18.59
N ASP A 358 -14.44 2.68 -17.45
CA ASP A 358 -13.87 1.70 -16.54
C ASP A 358 -13.96 0.26 -17.11
N PRO A 359 -13.00 -0.63 -16.75
CA PRO A 359 -11.94 -0.46 -15.73
C PRO A 359 -10.70 0.32 -16.21
N GLY A 360 -10.74 0.89 -17.41
CA GLY A 360 -9.68 1.75 -17.93
C GLY A 360 -8.46 1.00 -18.48
N PRO A 361 -7.47 1.74 -19.02
CA PRO A 361 -6.34 1.17 -19.75
C PRO A 361 -5.32 0.45 -18.85
N ASN A 362 -5.35 0.74 -17.55
CA ASN A 362 -4.42 0.18 -16.57
C ASN A 362 -4.86 -1.19 -16.02
N TRP A 363 -6.10 -1.61 -16.32
CA TRP A 363 -6.58 -2.94 -15.94
C TRP A 363 -5.93 -4.03 -16.81
N ASN A 364 -5.18 -4.92 -16.17
CA ASN A 364 -4.43 -5.98 -16.83
C ASN A 364 -5.34 -7.19 -17.12
N TRP A 365 -6.12 -7.09 -18.20
CA TRP A 365 -7.00 -8.17 -18.65
C TRP A 365 -6.29 -9.50 -18.89
N THR A 366 -5.06 -9.48 -19.39
CA THR A 366 -4.28 -10.71 -19.62
C THR A 366 -4.04 -11.45 -18.30
N TYR A 367 -3.55 -10.72 -17.28
CA TYR A 367 -3.29 -11.27 -15.97
C TYR A 367 -4.57 -11.75 -15.29
N TYR A 368 -5.61 -10.91 -15.29
CA TYR A 368 -6.90 -11.22 -14.70
C TYR A 368 -7.51 -12.50 -15.30
N MET A 369 -7.53 -12.60 -16.63
CA MET A 369 -8.14 -13.75 -17.30
C MET A 369 -7.32 -15.04 -17.16
N GLN A 370 -6.00 -14.96 -16.97
CA GLN A 370 -5.18 -16.12 -16.57
C GLN A 370 -5.59 -16.61 -15.19
N LEU A 371 -5.67 -15.68 -14.21
CA LEU A 371 -6.14 -16.00 -12.87
C LEU A 371 -7.55 -16.58 -12.88
N VAL A 372 -8.48 -16.12 -13.73
CA VAL A 372 -9.85 -16.64 -13.82
C VAL A 372 -9.92 -18.05 -14.44
N ARG A 373 -9.10 -18.36 -15.45
CA ARG A 373 -9.12 -19.69 -16.08
C ARG A 373 -8.42 -20.75 -15.24
N ASP A 374 -7.21 -20.45 -14.80
CA ASP A 374 -6.28 -21.48 -14.35
C ASP A 374 -6.03 -21.43 -12.83
N GLY A 375 -6.53 -20.39 -12.17
CA GLY A 375 -6.23 -20.12 -10.77
C GLY A 375 -4.76 -19.80 -10.58
N ASP A 376 -4.23 -20.13 -9.42
CA ASP A 376 -2.82 -19.90 -9.08
C ASP A 376 -1.85 -20.92 -9.70
N ALA A 377 -2.35 -21.93 -10.43
CA ALA A 377 -1.57 -23.10 -10.82
C ALA A 377 -0.68 -22.89 -12.06
N THR A 378 -0.99 -21.91 -12.93
CA THR A 378 -0.23 -21.67 -14.18
C THR A 378 0.09 -20.20 -14.43
N ALA A 379 -0.37 -19.28 -13.57
CA ALA A 379 -0.07 -17.87 -13.72
C ALA A 379 1.46 -17.66 -13.64
N PRO A 380 2.08 -16.95 -14.60
CA PRO A 380 3.51 -16.65 -14.54
C PRO A 380 3.83 -16.01 -13.18
N VAL A 381 4.82 -16.57 -12.49
CA VAL A 381 5.23 -16.04 -11.19
C VAL A 381 5.65 -14.59 -11.37
N GLN A 382 4.92 -13.67 -10.71
CA GLN A 382 5.25 -12.26 -10.74
C GLN A 382 6.66 -12.07 -10.17
N LEU A 383 7.56 -11.51 -10.96
CA LEU A 383 8.89 -11.09 -10.51
C LEU A 383 9.00 -9.59 -10.36
N ASN A 384 8.09 -8.82 -10.96
CA ASN A 384 8.15 -7.36 -10.97
C ASN A 384 7.36 -6.80 -9.79
N PHE A 385 8.07 -6.34 -8.75
CA PHE A 385 7.49 -5.68 -7.59
C PHE A 385 8.05 -4.27 -7.43
N THR A 386 7.24 -3.36 -6.87
CA THR A 386 7.67 -2.00 -6.55
C THR A 386 8.71 -1.96 -5.44
N SER A 387 8.73 -2.98 -4.58
CA SER A 387 9.75 -3.21 -3.56
C SER A 387 9.90 -4.71 -3.28
N TYR A 388 11.01 -5.12 -2.65
CA TYR A 388 11.24 -6.51 -2.23
C TYR A 388 11.40 -6.54 -0.71
N SER A 389 10.42 -7.12 -0.01
CA SER A 389 10.39 -7.20 1.44
C SER A 389 11.30 -8.30 1.97
N THR A 390 11.62 -8.25 3.26
CA THR A 390 12.41 -9.31 3.88
C THR A 390 11.53 -10.54 4.10
N LEU A 391 11.89 -11.67 3.47
CA LEU A 391 11.18 -12.94 3.64
C LEU A 391 11.91 -13.88 4.61
N ARG A 392 11.16 -14.63 5.40
CA ARG A 392 11.65 -15.63 6.36
C ARG A 392 10.60 -16.71 6.58
N SER A 393 10.94 -17.73 7.35
CA SER A 393 9.99 -18.77 7.75
C SER A 393 8.69 -18.14 8.30
N GLY A 394 7.54 -18.59 7.78
CA GLY A 394 6.22 -18.03 8.07
C GLY A 394 5.76 -16.90 7.15
N SER A 395 6.63 -16.31 6.33
CA SER A 395 6.20 -15.40 5.26
C SER A 395 5.34 -16.13 4.24
N THR A 396 4.35 -15.43 3.67
CA THR A 396 3.50 -15.95 2.60
C THR A 396 3.31 -14.94 1.47
N GLY A 397 2.83 -15.38 0.30
CA GLY A 397 2.37 -14.51 -0.79
C GLY A 397 3.29 -14.46 -2.02
N ALA A 398 3.03 -13.49 -2.90
CA ALA A 398 3.64 -13.44 -4.24
C ALA A 398 5.17 -13.33 -4.24
N GLN A 399 5.77 -12.62 -3.28
CA GLN A 399 7.23 -12.54 -3.17
C GLN A 399 7.86 -13.86 -2.71
N VAL A 400 7.16 -14.65 -1.91
CA VAL A 400 7.60 -16.01 -1.57
C VAL A 400 7.57 -16.89 -2.82
N LYS A 401 6.51 -16.82 -3.64
CA LYS A 401 6.46 -17.50 -4.94
C LYS A 401 7.62 -17.07 -5.84
N ALA A 402 7.92 -15.77 -5.91
CA ALA A 402 9.05 -15.25 -6.67
C ALA A 402 10.40 -15.82 -6.17
N ALA A 403 10.62 -15.86 -4.86
CA ALA A 403 11.83 -16.44 -4.29
C ALA A 403 11.92 -17.95 -4.59
N GLN A 404 10.85 -18.71 -4.35
CA GLN A 404 10.78 -20.14 -4.64
C GLN A 404 11.06 -20.43 -6.13
N GLN A 405 10.43 -19.69 -7.04
CA GLN A 405 10.66 -19.82 -8.49
C GLN A 405 12.13 -19.53 -8.84
N LEU A 406 12.68 -18.41 -8.38
CA LEU A 406 14.05 -18.03 -8.70
C LEU A 406 15.08 -19.03 -8.14
N LEU A 407 14.81 -19.60 -6.96
CA LEU A 407 15.63 -20.65 -6.34
C LEU A 407 15.56 -21.95 -7.16
N ASN A 408 14.36 -22.41 -7.48
CA ASN A 408 14.13 -23.63 -8.27
C ASN A 408 14.75 -23.54 -9.66
N ASP A 409 14.61 -22.40 -10.35
CA ASP A 409 15.24 -22.13 -11.65
C ASP A 409 16.77 -22.23 -11.61
N ARG A 410 17.36 -22.08 -10.43
CA ARG A 410 18.82 -22.14 -10.19
C ARG A 410 19.26 -23.47 -9.57
N GLY A 411 18.34 -24.44 -9.44
CA GLY A 411 18.62 -25.75 -8.89
C GLY A 411 18.69 -25.81 -7.37
N PHE A 412 18.20 -24.78 -6.66
CA PHE A 412 18.01 -24.84 -5.21
C PHE A 412 16.58 -25.28 -4.94
N ASP A 413 16.41 -26.51 -4.45
CA ASP A 413 15.08 -27.11 -4.22
C ASP A 413 14.33 -26.40 -3.09
N ALA A 414 13.49 -25.44 -3.47
CA ALA A 414 12.62 -24.70 -2.58
C ALA A 414 11.25 -25.37 -2.38
N GLY A 415 11.02 -26.53 -3.00
CA GLY A 415 9.73 -27.20 -3.07
C GLY A 415 8.78 -26.59 -4.11
N ALA A 416 7.48 -26.81 -3.91
CA ALA A 416 6.45 -26.22 -4.77
C ALA A 416 6.47 -24.69 -4.68
N VAL A 417 6.12 -24.02 -5.78
CA VAL A 417 5.95 -22.56 -5.82
C VAL A 417 4.56 -22.18 -5.28
N ASP A 418 4.33 -22.51 -4.02
CA ASP A 418 3.04 -22.38 -3.33
C ASP A 418 2.87 -21.02 -2.64
N GLY A 419 3.96 -20.26 -2.49
CA GLY A 419 3.96 -18.97 -1.81
C GLY A 419 3.96 -19.09 -0.29
N VAL A 420 4.35 -20.24 0.28
CA VAL A 420 4.51 -20.45 1.71
C VAL A 420 5.99 -20.66 2.03
N PHE A 421 6.57 -19.76 2.83
CA PHE A 421 7.98 -19.84 3.19
C PHE A 421 8.15 -20.85 4.32
N GLY A 422 8.20 -22.13 3.95
CA GLY A 422 8.42 -23.26 4.86
C GLY A 422 9.89 -23.64 5.00
N SER A 423 10.14 -24.75 5.70
CA SER A 423 11.49 -25.29 5.95
C SER A 423 12.24 -25.67 4.66
N GLY A 424 11.53 -26.11 3.61
CA GLY A 424 12.11 -26.37 2.29
C GLY A 424 12.66 -25.10 1.64
N THR A 425 11.84 -24.05 1.59
CA THR A 425 12.27 -22.74 1.06
C THR A 425 13.40 -22.14 1.89
N GLU A 426 13.34 -22.22 3.23
CA GLU A 426 14.43 -21.76 4.10
C GLU A 426 15.75 -22.48 3.80
N SER A 427 15.70 -23.81 3.64
CA SER A 427 16.88 -24.62 3.30
C SER A 427 17.47 -24.24 1.94
N ALA A 428 16.62 -24.02 0.94
CA ALA A 428 17.02 -23.55 -0.38
C ALA A 428 17.68 -22.16 -0.32
N VAL A 429 17.12 -21.24 0.48
CA VAL A 429 17.69 -19.90 0.69
C VAL A 429 19.07 -19.99 1.33
N ARG A 430 19.25 -20.81 2.38
CA ARG A 430 20.56 -21.01 3.02
C ARG A 430 21.58 -21.57 2.01
N ALA A 431 21.19 -22.58 1.23
CA ALA A 431 22.05 -23.14 0.20
C ALA A 431 22.44 -22.11 -0.87
N PHE A 432 21.48 -21.31 -1.34
CA PHE A 432 21.73 -20.21 -2.27
C PHE A 432 22.69 -19.18 -1.67
N GLN A 433 22.44 -18.73 -0.44
CA GLN A 433 23.29 -17.77 0.26
C GLN A 433 24.73 -18.28 0.40
N SER A 434 24.91 -19.54 0.82
CA SER A 434 26.23 -20.18 0.88
C SER A 434 26.92 -20.21 -0.49
N SER A 435 26.19 -20.53 -1.57
CA SER A 435 26.74 -20.54 -2.94
C SER A 435 27.19 -19.17 -3.43
N ARG A 436 26.67 -18.08 -2.82
CA ARG A 436 26.99 -16.69 -3.15
C ARG A 436 27.89 -16.01 -2.13
N SER A 437 28.42 -16.76 -1.15
CA SER A 437 29.21 -16.23 -0.04
C SER A 437 28.49 -15.13 0.74
N LEU A 438 27.16 -15.21 0.82
CA LEU A 438 26.31 -14.40 1.70
C LEU A 438 26.20 -15.08 3.06
N THR A 439 25.77 -14.32 4.08
CA THR A 439 25.38 -14.92 5.37
C THR A 439 24.23 -15.88 5.14
N ALA A 440 24.43 -17.16 5.45
CA ALA A 440 23.44 -18.23 5.24
C ALA A 440 22.43 -18.30 6.40
N ASP A 441 21.71 -17.19 6.63
CA ASP A 441 20.76 -17.01 7.73
C ASP A 441 19.34 -17.53 7.40
N GLY A 442 19.07 -17.94 6.15
CA GLY A 442 17.76 -18.42 5.70
C GLY A 442 16.75 -17.31 5.45
N VAL A 443 17.18 -16.04 5.51
CA VAL A 443 16.34 -14.86 5.32
C VAL A 443 16.62 -14.23 3.95
N VAL A 444 15.57 -14.02 3.17
CA VAL A 444 15.66 -13.30 1.88
C VAL A 444 15.57 -11.80 2.16
N GLY A 445 16.67 -11.22 2.64
CA GLY A 445 16.84 -9.78 2.79
C GLY A 445 17.35 -9.12 1.50
N ALA A 446 17.58 -7.79 1.53
CA ALA A 446 17.99 -7.00 0.36
C ALA A 446 19.17 -7.62 -0.41
N ARG A 447 20.22 -8.07 0.29
CA ARG A 447 21.40 -8.71 -0.32
C ARG A 447 21.05 -10.01 -1.06
N THR A 448 20.24 -10.86 -0.45
CA THR A 448 19.78 -12.13 -1.06
C THR A 448 18.88 -11.83 -2.26
N TRP A 449 17.96 -10.87 -2.16
CA TRP A 449 17.12 -10.44 -3.28
C TRP A 449 17.95 -9.93 -4.46
N THR A 450 18.90 -9.03 -4.21
CA THR A 450 19.80 -8.50 -5.26
C THR A 450 20.54 -9.64 -5.96
N ALA A 451 21.05 -10.62 -5.23
CA ALA A 451 21.75 -11.78 -5.81
C ALA A 451 20.80 -12.71 -6.59
N LEU A 452 19.60 -13.01 -6.07
CA LEU A 452 18.61 -13.86 -6.73
C LEU A 452 18.16 -13.24 -8.06
N LEU A 453 17.75 -11.97 -8.02
CA LEU A 453 17.20 -11.25 -9.17
C LEU A 453 18.24 -11.01 -10.26
N SER A 454 19.50 -10.76 -9.90
CA SER A 454 20.56 -10.43 -10.87
C SER A 454 21.27 -11.64 -11.48
N ALA A 455 21.03 -12.83 -10.95
CA ALA A 455 21.66 -14.05 -11.43
C ALA A 455 21.28 -14.36 -12.89
N GLY A 456 22.26 -14.90 -13.63
CA GLY A 456 22.15 -15.14 -15.07
C GLY A 456 23.36 -14.59 -15.82
N THR A 457 23.16 -14.35 -17.12
CA THR A 457 24.17 -13.79 -18.02
C THR A 457 24.56 -12.36 -17.61
N LYS A 458 25.72 -11.89 -18.09
CA LYS A 458 26.27 -10.56 -17.79
C LYS A 458 26.39 -9.71 -19.06
N PRO A 459 25.27 -9.41 -19.77
CA PRO A 459 25.30 -8.60 -20.97
C PRO A 459 25.75 -7.17 -20.63
N VAL A 460 26.34 -6.48 -21.61
CA VAL A 460 26.61 -5.04 -21.47
C VAL A 460 25.30 -4.29 -21.70
N LEU A 461 24.79 -3.61 -20.66
CA LEU A 461 23.60 -2.77 -20.77
C LEU A 461 23.96 -1.29 -20.59
N ARG A 462 23.30 -0.43 -21.36
CA ARG A 462 23.48 1.03 -21.35
C ARG A 462 22.22 1.71 -21.87
N ARG A 463 22.16 3.04 -21.81
CA ARG A 463 21.03 3.81 -22.35
C ARG A 463 20.68 3.35 -23.78
N GLY A 464 19.39 3.05 -24.00
CA GLY A 464 18.87 2.50 -25.26
C GLY A 464 18.82 0.96 -25.34
N SER A 465 19.43 0.23 -24.41
CA SER A 465 19.17 -1.20 -24.24
C SER A 465 17.71 -1.44 -23.83
N SER A 466 17.15 -2.58 -24.24
CA SER A 466 15.79 -2.99 -23.84
C SER A 466 15.66 -4.51 -23.71
N GLY A 467 14.54 -4.96 -23.13
CA GLY A 467 14.16 -6.36 -23.02
C GLY A 467 14.44 -6.99 -21.65
N ALA A 468 14.35 -8.31 -21.58
CA ALA A 468 14.34 -9.06 -20.32
C ALA A 468 15.59 -8.87 -19.45
N ASP A 469 16.76 -8.62 -20.05
CA ASP A 469 17.98 -8.32 -19.32
C ASP A 469 17.93 -6.96 -18.61
N VAL A 470 17.22 -5.98 -19.21
CA VAL A 470 17.00 -4.66 -18.59
C VAL A 470 15.97 -4.76 -17.46
N GLU A 471 14.89 -5.53 -17.63
CA GLU A 471 13.98 -5.77 -16.50
C GLU A 471 14.69 -6.49 -15.35
N ARG A 472 15.55 -7.47 -15.67
CA ARG A 472 16.38 -8.15 -14.66
C ARG A 472 17.25 -7.16 -13.90
N LEU A 473 17.88 -6.23 -14.61
CA LEU A 473 18.65 -5.15 -14.01
C LEU A 473 17.78 -4.26 -13.12
N GLN A 474 16.62 -3.80 -13.60
CA GLN A 474 15.72 -2.91 -12.88
C GLN A 474 15.19 -3.54 -11.59
N ARG A 475 14.81 -4.83 -11.63
CA ARG A 475 14.47 -5.62 -10.44
C ARG A 475 15.63 -5.67 -9.43
N SER A 476 16.83 -5.96 -9.93
CA SER A 476 18.04 -6.08 -9.10
C SER A 476 18.42 -4.75 -8.43
N LEU A 477 18.34 -3.65 -9.17
CA LEU A 477 18.59 -2.30 -8.64
C LEU A 477 17.53 -1.88 -7.64
N THR A 478 16.26 -2.25 -7.88
CA THR A 478 15.17 -1.99 -6.92
C THR A 478 15.46 -2.64 -5.56
N ALA A 479 15.91 -3.90 -5.57
CA ALA A 479 16.33 -4.59 -4.35
C ALA A 479 17.61 -3.98 -3.74
N ALA A 480 18.63 -3.68 -4.56
CA ALA A 480 19.93 -3.23 -4.07
C ALA A 480 19.95 -1.81 -3.49
N LEU A 481 19.08 -0.93 -4.01
CA LEU A 481 18.97 0.47 -3.61
C LEU A 481 17.86 0.70 -2.58
N GLY A 482 16.97 -0.29 -2.37
CA GLY A 482 15.81 -0.14 -1.49
C GLY A 482 14.79 0.89 -1.98
N ARG A 483 14.81 1.23 -3.28
CA ARG A 483 13.88 2.17 -3.92
C ARG A 483 13.45 1.65 -5.28
N THR A 484 12.21 1.94 -5.68
CA THR A 484 11.68 1.50 -6.98
C THR A 484 12.48 2.10 -8.13
N VAL A 485 12.97 1.23 -9.01
CA VAL A 485 13.41 1.58 -10.35
C VAL A 485 12.34 1.02 -11.28
N GLY A 486 11.64 1.88 -12.03
CA GLY A 486 10.56 1.44 -12.92
C GLY A 486 10.99 0.23 -13.77
N ILE A 487 10.20 -0.84 -13.75
CA ILE A 487 10.51 -2.10 -14.42
C ILE A 487 9.72 -2.16 -15.73
N ASP A 488 10.17 -1.37 -16.69
CA ASP A 488 9.56 -1.23 -18.02
C ASP A 488 10.35 -1.95 -19.11
N GLY A 489 11.49 -2.57 -18.75
CA GLY A 489 12.38 -3.23 -19.68
C GLY A 489 13.11 -2.25 -20.62
N ALA A 490 13.09 -0.95 -20.35
CA ALA A 490 13.77 0.08 -21.11
C ALA A 490 14.89 0.74 -20.30
N PHE A 491 16.10 0.76 -20.85
CA PHE A 491 17.23 1.42 -20.20
C PHE A 491 17.18 2.91 -20.55
N GLY A 492 16.26 3.62 -19.90
CA GLY A 492 16.10 5.07 -20.01
C GLY A 492 16.95 5.87 -19.00
N PRO A 493 16.76 7.20 -18.93
CA PRO A 493 17.46 8.08 -18.00
C PRO A 493 17.31 7.67 -16.52
N ASN A 494 16.14 7.18 -16.12
CA ASN A 494 15.89 6.72 -14.75
C ASN A 494 16.71 5.47 -14.40
N THR A 495 16.78 4.51 -15.31
CA THR A 495 17.61 3.30 -15.16
C THR A 495 19.10 3.67 -15.12
N GLU A 496 19.57 4.59 -15.98
CA GLU A 496 20.96 5.05 -15.95
C GLU A 496 21.31 5.73 -14.62
N THR A 497 20.41 6.59 -14.11
CA THR A 497 20.60 7.25 -12.82
C THR A 497 20.73 6.20 -11.70
N ALA A 498 19.84 5.21 -11.67
CA ALA A 498 19.93 4.12 -10.69
C ALA A 498 21.21 3.29 -10.82
N VAL A 499 21.70 3.06 -12.05
CA VAL A 499 22.99 2.37 -12.27
C VAL A 499 24.15 3.19 -11.72
N ARG A 500 24.18 4.51 -11.97
CA ARG A 500 25.23 5.41 -11.46
C ARG A 500 25.21 5.49 -9.93
N ASP A 501 24.03 5.58 -9.32
CA ASP A 501 23.86 5.56 -7.86
C ASP A 501 24.38 4.25 -7.25
N TYR A 502 24.04 3.13 -7.88
CA TYR A 502 24.52 1.82 -7.46
C TYR A 502 26.05 1.72 -7.61
N GLN A 503 26.61 2.12 -8.76
CA GLN A 503 28.05 2.12 -8.97
C GLN A 503 28.78 2.97 -7.94
N SER A 504 28.31 4.19 -7.69
CA SER A 504 28.87 5.11 -6.70
C SER A 504 28.83 4.51 -5.30
N SER A 505 27.66 4.02 -4.85
CA SER A 505 27.49 3.44 -3.51
C SER A 505 28.29 2.15 -3.29
N ARG A 506 28.68 1.44 -4.35
CA ARG A 506 29.49 0.21 -4.27
C ARG A 506 30.96 0.41 -4.63
N GLY A 507 31.40 1.66 -4.83
CA GLY A 507 32.79 1.98 -5.18
C GLY A 507 33.23 1.36 -6.52
N LEU A 508 32.30 1.27 -7.47
CA LEU A 508 32.56 0.84 -8.84
C LEU A 508 32.83 2.07 -9.73
N THR A 509 33.36 1.85 -10.93
CA THR A 509 33.43 2.89 -11.97
C THR A 509 32.03 3.42 -12.26
N VAL A 510 31.82 4.73 -12.10
CA VAL A 510 30.52 5.41 -12.28
C VAL A 510 30.34 5.86 -13.72
N ASP A 511 30.24 4.90 -14.64
CA ASP A 511 30.11 5.15 -16.08
C ASP A 511 28.66 5.07 -16.59
N GLY A 512 27.72 4.60 -15.77
CA GLY A 512 26.32 4.36 -16.18
C GLY A 512 26.14 3.14 -17.07
N ILE A 513 27.17 2.33 -17.24
CA ILE A 513 27.19 1.12 -18.07
C ILE A 513 27.22 -0.11 -17.15
N VAL A 514 26.29 -1.04 -17.39
CA VAL A 514 26.25 -2.31 -16.65
C VAL A 514 27.11 -3.32 -17.37
N GLY A 515 28.39 -3.35 -17.01
CA GLY A 515 29.35 -4.37 -17.45
C GLY A 515 29.49 -5.53 -16.46
N SER A 516 30.51 -6.36 -16.69
CA SER A 516 30.83 -7.53 -15.86
C SER A 516 31.07 -7.18 -14.38
N GLY A 517 31.65 -6.00 -14.10
CA GLY A 517 31.86 -5.49 -12.75
C GLY A 517 30.55 -5.18 -12.03
N THR A 518 29.65 -4.43 -12.66
CA THR A 518 28.34 -4.09 -12.10
C THR A 518 27.48 -5.33 -11.86
N TRP A 519 27.41 -6.24 -12.85
CA TRP A 519 26.74 -7.52 -12.68
C TRP A 519 27.38 -8.39 -11.59
N GLY A 520 28.71 -8.41 -11.52
CA GLY A 520 29.44 -9.16 -10.49
C GLY A 520 29.09 -8.67 -9.09
N ALA A 521 28.99 -7.35 -8.89
CA ALA A 521 28.58 -6.79 -7.61
C ALA A 521 27.12 -7.15 -7.26
N LEU A 522 26.19 -7.01 -8.23
CA LEU A 522 24.78 -7.37 -8.01
C LEU A 522 24.64 -8.87 -7.66
N GLN A 523 25.32 -9.75 -8.39
CA GLN A 523 25.25 -11.20 -8.16
C GLN A 523 25.91 -11.64 -6.85
N ALA A 524 26.76 -10.81 -6.26
CA ALA A 524 27.33 -10.99 -4.92
C ALA A 524 26.47 -10.33 -3.81
N GLY A 525 25.28 -9.81 -4.15
CA GLY A 525 24.36 -9.15 -3.23
C GLY A 525 24.93 -7.89 -2.60
N ARG A 526 25.80 -7.16 -3.33
CA ARG A 526 26.54 -6.02 -2.77
C ARG A 526 25.72 -4.77 -2.56
#